data_AF-A0ABD3APP1-F1
#
_entry.id   AF-A0ABD3APP1-F1
#
_cell.length_a   1.000
_cell.length_b   1.000
_cell.length_c   1.000
_cell.angle_alpha   90.00
_cell.angle_beta   90.00
_cell.angle_gamma   90.00
#
_symmetry.space_group_name_H-M   'P 1'
#
loop_
_entity.id
_entity.type
_entity.pdbx_description
1 polymer ?
#
loop_
_entity_poly.entity_id
_entity_poly.type
_entity_poly.pdbx_seq_one_letter_code
_entity_poly.pdbx_strand_id
1 'polypeptide(L)'
;MNKLRHLHVTGMAVACSLPSGDLENSNKLHNLDTFSTVNVSLKQSLEEIVRKIPNICRLEIKLSQAKESFNRTLVLDSLSQLESLESLEVFPLNELLSHSIDYYFPSPLKDLTLNQLHLPWSKISLIEELPNLEVLKLLIDSFVGTRWDMKGRFPKLRFLSSVNLGVVEWTDTDCDGDCFPSLQKLLLIEVSLKVEILV
;
A
#
# COMPACT_ATOMS: atom_id res chain seq x y z
N MET A 1 16.43 -21.54 -9.72
CA MET A 1 15.65 -21.66 -8.46
C MET A 1 14.19 -21.89 -8.80
N ASN A 2 13.83 -23.06 -9.34
CA ASN A 2 12.58 -23.20 -10.12
C ASN A 2 11.42 -23.76 -9.30
N LYS A 3 11.63 -24.04 -8.01
CA LYS A 3 10.61 -24.57 -7.09
C LYS A 3 10.22 -23.59 -5.99
N LEU A 4 10.93 -22.46 -5.88
CA LEU A 4 10.68 -21.49 -4.83
C LEU A 4 9.46 -20.64 -5.20
N ARG A 5 8.39 -20.76 -4.41
CA ARG A 5 7.12 -20.03 -4.61
C ARG A 5 6.87 -18.94 -3.58
N HIS A 6 7.40 -19.12 -2.38
CA HIS A 6 7.22 -18.19 -1.27
C HIS A 6 8.58 -17.86 -0.69
N LEU A 7 8.97 -16.60 -0.79
CA LEU A 7 10.14 -16.05 -0.14
C LEU A 7 9.65 -15.15 0.99
N HIS A 8 9.78 -15.64 2.22
CA HIS A 8 9.43 -14.88 3.41
C HIS A 8 10.71 -14.47 4.12
N VAL A 9 10.90 -13.17 4.24
CA VAL A 9 12.05 -12.56 4.89
C VAL A 9 11.50 -11.68 6.01
N THR A 10 11.98 -11.89 7.23
CA THR A 10 11.53 -11.13 8.41
C THR A 10 12.70 -10.64 9.23
N GLY A 11 12.54 -9.45 9.80
CA GLY A 11 13.52 -8.82 10.66
C GLY A 11 13.53 -7.31 10.51
N MET A 12 13.80 -6.61 11.61
CA MET A 12 13.74 -5.15 11.71
C MET A 12 14.80 -4.44 10.85
N ALA A 13 15.94 -5.09 10.61
CA ALA A 13 17.04 -4.58 9.79
C ALA A 13 17.32 -5.46 8.55
N VAL A 14 16.37 -6.34 8.18
CA VAL A 14 16.57 -7.23 7.04
C VAL A 14 15.96 -6.58 5.80
N ALA A 15 16.83 -6.22 4.87
CA ALA A 15 16.46 -5.71 3.57
C ALA A 15 16.87 -6.73 2.50
N CYS A 16 15.89 -7.38 1.87
CA CYS A 16 16.15 -8.09 0.62
C CYS A 16 16.06 -7.09 -0.52
N SER A 17 17.21 -6.74 -1.08
CA SER A 17 17.30 -6.03 -2.35
C SER A 17 17.52 -7.05 -3.46
N LEU A 18 16.85 -6.85 -4.60
CA LEU A 18 17.20 -7.57 -5.80
C LEU A 18 18.46 -6.92 -6.40
N PRO A 19 19.47 -7.70 -6.81
CA PRO A 19 20.72 -7.14 -7.30
C PRO A 19 20.47 -6.25 -8.52
N SER A 20 21.00 -5.03 -8.55
CA SER A 20 20.75 -4.04 -9.61
C SER A 20 21.71 -4.16 -10.82
N GLY A 21 22.51 -5.23 -10.89
CA GLY A 21 23.48 -5.47 -11.98
C GLY A 21 22.92 -6.26 -13.17
N ASP A 22 23.54 -6.08 -14.35
CA ASP A 22 23.24 -6.64 -15.68
C ASP A 22 21.90 -7.38 -15.79
N LEU A 23 20.87 -6.59 -16.07
CA LEU A 23 19.46 -6.98 -16.12
C LEU A 23 19.22 -8.15 -17.10
N GLU A 24 19.98 -8.18 -18.19
CA GLU A 24 19.95 -9.21 -19.24
C GLU A 24 20.32 -10.61 -18.74
N ASN A 25 21.15 -10.72 -17.69
CA ASN A 25 21.68 -12.00 -17.21
C ASN A 25 21.15 -12.42 -15.84
N SER A 26 20.18 -11.67 -15.29
CA SER A 26 19.57 -11.98 -13.99
C SER A 26 18.37 -12.92 -14.15
N ASN A 27 18.37 -14.03 -13.41
CA ASN A 27 17.30 -15.03 -13.47
C ASN A 27 15.98 -14.44 -12.93
N LYS A 28 14.96 -14.35 -13.80
CA LYS A 28 13.59 -13.98 -13.41
C LYS A 28 12.98 -15.02 -12.47
N LEU A 29 12.32 -14.56 -11.41
CA LEU A 29 11.65 -15.39 -10.40
C LEU A 29 10.19 -15.67 -10.78
N HIS A 30 9.97 -16.25 -11.96
CA HIS A 30 8.64 -16.49 -12.56
C HIS A 30 7.74 -17.43 -11.74
N ASN A 31 8.32 -18.29 -10.91
CA ASN A 31 7.56 -19.23 -10.06
C ASN A 31 7.22 -18.65 -8.68
N LEU A 32 7.63 -17.41 -8.39
CA LEU A 32 7.46 -16.80 -7.09
C LEU A 32 6.07 -16.13 -7.01
N ASP A 33 5.23 -16.64 -6.10
CA ASP A 33 3.91 -16.10 -5.79
C ASP A 33 3.96 -15.06 -4.66
N THR A 34 4.85 -15.25 -3.69
CA THR A 34 4.90 -14.42 -2.49
C THR A 34 6.32 -13.97 -2.21
N PHE A 35 6.48 -12.68 -1.98
CA PHE A 35 7.73 -12.07 -1.59
C PHE A 35 7.43 -11.10 -0.45
N SER A 36 7.77 -11.49 0.77
CA SER A 36 7.67 -10.59 1.91
C SER A 36 8.97 -9.79 2.08
N THR A 37 8.83 -8.55 2.53
CA THR A 37 9.91 -7.62 2.83
C THR A 37 10.89 -7.40 1.66
N VAL A 38 10.40 -6.79 0.57
CA VAL A 38 11.26 -6.20 -0.46
C VAL A 38 11.64 -4.79 -0.04
N ASN A 39 12.94 -4.52 0.13
CA ASN A 39 13.37 -3.15 0.38
C ASN A 39 13.48 -2.40 -0.94
N VAL A 40 12.70 -1.35 -1.09
CA VAL A 40 12.71 -0.44 -2.24
C VAL A 40 13.32 0.87 -1.76
N SER A 41 14.51 1.20 -2.26
CA SER A 41 15.14 2.48 -1.97
C SER A 41 14.72 3.54 -3.00
N LEU A 42 14.65 4.82 -2.62
CA LEU A 42 14.44 5.96 -3.54
C LEU A 42 15.50 6.12 -4.64
N LYS A 43 16.57 5.31 -4.59
CA LYS A 43 17.63 5.26 -5.61
C LYS A 43 17.42 4.13 -6.62
N GLN A 44 16.70 3.07 -6.26
CA GLN A 44 16.42 1.92 -7.13
C GLN A 44 15.10 2.12 -7.89
N SER A 45 15.07 1.70 -9.15
CA SER A 45 13.82 1.73 -9.92
C SER A 45 12.92 0.58 -9.47
N LEU A 46 11.67 0.90 -9.09
CA LEU A 46 10.67 -0.12 -8.80
C LEU A 46 10.45 -1.03 -10.02
N GLU A 47 10.65 -0.50 -11.22
CA GLU A 47 10.65 -1.24 -12.48
C GLU A 47 11.62 -2.44 -12.49
N GLU A 48 12.85 -2.29 -11.98
CA GLU A 48 13.82 -3.39 -11.93
C GLU A 48 13.31 -4.55 -11.07
N ILE A 49 12.63 -4.22 -9.97
CA ILE A 49 12.05 -5.21 -9.06
C ILE A 49 10.91 -5.92 -9.76
N VAL A 50 9.97 -5.16 -10.32
CA VAL A 50 8.81 -5.68 -11.06
C VAL A 50 9.24 -6.62 -12.19
N ARG A 51 10.27 -6.26 -12.97
CA ARG A 51 10.80 -7.10 -14.07
C ARG A 51 11.33 -8.47 -13.59
N LYS A 52 11.77 -8.56 -12.33
CA LYS A 52 12.33 -9.78 -11.73
C LYS A 52 11.28 -10.67 -11.08
N ILE A 53 10.17 -10.09 -10.63
CA ILE A 53 9.07 -10.80 -9.98
C ILE A 53 7.73 -10.55 -10.69
N PRO A 54 7.62 -10.86 -12.00
CA PRO A 54 6.49 -10.43 -12.82
C PRO A 54 5.14 -11.07 -12.43
N ASN A 55 5.15 -12.26 -11.81
CA ASN A 55 3.94 -13.02 -11.47
C ASN A 55 3.60 -12.97 -9.97
N ILE A 56 4.10 -11.96 -9.25
CA ILE A 56 3.95 -11.91 -7.81
C ILE A 56 2.49 -11.68 -7.41
N CYS A 57 1.97 -12.50 -6.49
CA CYS A 57 0.61 -12.38 -5.97
C CYS A 57 0.54 -11.58 -4.67
N ARG A 58 1.60 -11.61 -3.87
CA ARG A 58 1.67 -10.90 -2.59
C ARG A 58 3.04 -10.25 -2.43
N LEU A 59 3.03 -8.95 -2.15
CA LEU A 59 4.22 -8.14 -2.06
C LEU A 59 4.16 -7.24 -0.82
N GLU A 60 5.20 -7.31 0.02
CA GLU A 60 5.42 -6.35 1.09
C GLU A 60 6.62 -5.48 0.71
N ILE A 61 6.41 -4.16 0.69
CA ILE A 61 7.40 -3.15 0.33
C ILE A 61 7.81 -2.40 1.59
N LYS A 62 9.12 -2.35 1.82
CA LYS A 62 9.74 -1.48 2.81
C LYS A 62 10.44 -0.33 2.09
N LEU A 63 9.93 0.88 2.26
CA LEU A 63 10.44 2.08 1.61
C LEU A 63 11.59 2.65 2.41
N SER A 64 12.77 2.77 1.80
CA SER A 64 13.91 3.47 2.42
C SER A 64 14.29 4.74 1.66
N GLN A 65 14.32 5.87 2.37
CA GLN A 65 14.88 7.11 1.84
C GLN A 65 16.38 7.18 2.12
N ALA A 66 17.17 7.43 1.08
CA ALA A 66 18.57 7.82 1.27
C ALA A 66 18.65 9.26 1.77
N LYS A 67 19.59 9.56 2.66
CA LYS A 67 19.81 10.91 3.25
C LYS A 67 20.05 12.03 2.22
N GLU A 68 20.25 11.70 0.95
CA GLU A 68 20.55 12.65 -0.13
C GLU A 68 19.37 12.85 -1.10
N SER A 69 18.25 12.14 -0.91
CA SER A 69 17.15 12.06 -1.88
C SER A 69 15.90 12.87 -1.51
N PHE A 70 16.08 14.00 -0.81
CA PHE A 70 15.00 14.87 -0.31
C PHE A 70 14.04 15.45 -1.39
N ASN A 71 14.28 15.20 -2.68
CA ASN A 71 13.47 15.74 -3.78
C ASN A 71 13.03 14.67 -4.80
N ARG A 72 13.07 13.37 -4.47
CA ARG A 72 12.65 12.32 -5.41
C ARG A 72 11.24 11.85 -5.13
N THR A 73 10.41 11.94 -6.17
CA THR A 73 9.11 11.30 -6.18
C THR A 73 9.26 9.81 -6.44
N LEU A 74 8.87 8.97 -5.47
CA LEU A 74 8.57 7.58 -5.81
C LEU A 74 7.26 7.59 -6.57
N VAL A 75 7.29 7.01 -7.77
CA VAL A 75 6.09 6.69 -8.51
C VAL A 75 5.93 5.18 -8.40
N LEU A 76 4.84 4.73 -7.78
CA LEU A 76 4.54 3.30 -7.66
C LEU A 76 3.85 2.73 -8.91
N ASP A 77 3.78 3.49 -10.00
CA ASP A 77 3.17 3.13 -11.28
C ASP A 77 3.68 1.80 -11.83
N SER A 78 4.95 1.49 -11.60
CA SER A 78 5.58 0.25 -12.04
C SER A 78 4.87 -0.99 -11.49
N LEU A 79 4.21 -0.89 -10.32
CA LEU A 79 3.42 -1.98 -9.76
C LEU A 79 2.19 -2.31 -10.59
N SER A 80 1.70 -1.39 -11.43
CA SER A 80 0.56 -1.63 -12.32
C SER A 80 0.82 -2.73 -13.35
N GLN A 81 2.10 -3.05 -13.61
CA GLN A 81 2.52 -4.14 -14.49
C GLN A 81 2.37 -5.53 -13.84
N LEU A 82 2.17 -5.59 -12.53
CA LEU A 82 1.99 -6.84 -11.78
C LEU A 82 0.51 -7.26 -11.82
N GLU A 83 0.09 -7.86 -12.92
CA GLU A 83 -1.30 -8.26 -13.16
C GLU A 83 -1.84 -9.31 -12.17
N SER A 84 -0.94 -10.03 -11.49
CA SER A 84 -1.30 -11.04 -10.49
C SER A 84 -1.28 -10.53 -9.05
N LEU A 85 -0.92 -9.27 -8.80
CA LEU A 85 -0.70 -8.75 -7.45
C LEU A 85 -2.04 -8.49 -6.72
N GLU A 86 -2.41 -9.41 -5.84
CA GLU A 86 -3.67 -9.35 -5.09
C GLU A 86 -3.50 -8.75 -3.68
N SER A 87 -2.29 -8.76 -3.12
CA SER A 87 -2.03 -8.21 -1.78
C SER A 87 -0.76 -7.36 -1.77
N LEU A 88 -0.90 -6.13 -1.29
CA LEU A 88 0.19 -5.18 -1.16
C LEU A 88 0.24 -4.62 0.26
N GLU A 89 1.42 -4.66 0.86
CA GLU A 89 1.70 -3.97 2.11
C GLU A 89 2.84 -2.98 1.91
N VAL A 90 2.70 -1.74 2.40
CA VAL A 90 3.71 -0.69 2.24
C VAL A 90 4.04 -0.06 3.59
N PHE A 91 5.32 -0.13 3.95
CA PHE A 91 5.86 0.37 5.22
C PHE A 91 7.09 1.24 4.96
N PRO A 92 7.27 2.39 5.62
CA PRO A 92 8.55 3.09 5.66
C PRO A 92 9.55 2.36 6.56
N LEU A 93 10.84 2.43 6.21
CA LEU A 93 11.96 2.05 7.08
C LEU A 93 12.47 3.24 7.90
N ASN A 94 12.14 4.46 7.49
CA ASN A 94 12.58 5.68 8.13
C ASN A 94 11.48 6.75 8.07
N GLU A 95 11.29 7.48 9.18
CA GLU A 95 10.19 8.45 9.42
C GLU A 95 10.21 9.69 8.51
N LEU A 96 11.13 9.77 7.53
CA LEU A 96 11.40 10.97 6.74
C LEU A 96 10.75 10.97 5.35
N LEU A 97 9.81 10.06 5.06
CA LEU A 97 9.06 10.08 3.78
C LEU A 97 8.06 11.25 3.75
N SER A 98 8.57 12.47 3.71
CA SER A 98 7.77 13.69 3.64
C SER A 98 7.34 13.97 2.19
N HIS A 99 6.06 13.76 1.94
CA HIS A 99 5.21 14.52 1.00
C HIS A 99 5.44 14.42 -0.52
N SER A 100 6.42 13.69 -1.02
CA SER A 100 6.65 13.53 -2.46
C SER A 100 6.59 12.07 -2.90
N ILE A 101 5.47 11.38 -2.71
CA ILE A 101 5.27 10.05 -3.31
C ILE A 101 3.92 10.06 -4.01
N ASP A 102 3.92 9.80 -5.30
CA ASP A 102 2.70 9.59 -6.06
C ASP A 102 2.41 8.10 -6.08
N TYR A 103 1.38 7.75 -5.32
CA TYR A 103 0.93 6.37 -5.16
C TYR A 103 0.00 6.02 -6.32
N TYR A 104 0.35 4.96 -7.03
CA TYR A 104 -0.53 4.31 -7.99
C TYR A 104 -0.68 2.87 -7.54
N PHE A 105 -1.92 2.47 -7.27
CA PHE A 105 -2.21 1.13 -6.79
C PHE A 105 -2.63 0.23 -7.98
N PRO A 106 -2.09 -0.99 -8.09
CA PRO A 106 -2.51 -1.93 -9.13
C PRO A 106 -3.99 -2.31 -8.97
N SER A 107 -4.72 -2.37 -10.10
CA SER A 107 -6.15 -2.71 -10.14
C SER A 107 -6.56 -4.11 -9.63
N PRO A 108 -5.72 -5.18 -9.68
CA PRO A 108 -6.12 -6.50 -9.16
C PRO A 108 -6.11 -6.61 -7.64
N LEU A 109 -5.73 -5.56 -6.89
CA LEU A 109 -5.61 -5.62 -5.43
C LEU A 109 -6.93 -5.98 -4.74
N LYS A 110 -6.80 -6.91 -3.79
CA LYS A 110 -7.84 -7.35 -2.86
C LYS A 110 -7.51 -7.02 -1.40
N ASP A 111 -6.23 -7.02 -1.03
CA ASP A 111 -5.75 -6.61 0.31
C ASP A 111 -4.72 -5.50 0.18
N LEU A 112 -4.97 -4.38 0.85
CA LEU A 112 -4.06 -3.26 0.94
C LEU A 112 -3.79 -2.90 2.40
N THR A 113 -2.52 -2.89 2.78
CA THR A 113 -2.07 -2.44 4.10
C THR A 113 -1.08 -1.28 3.96
N LEU A 114 -1.39 -0.15 4.60
CA LEU A 114 -0.56 1.05 4.58
C LEU A 114 -0.18 1.44 6.00
N ASN A 115 1.07 1.84 6.22
CA ASN A 115 1.57 2.25 7.53
C ASN A 115 2.51 3.45 7.40
N GLN A 116 2.38 4.45 8.26
CA GLN A 116 3.29 5.59 8.41
C GLN A 116 3.64 6.28 7.09
N LEU A 117 2.69 6.34 6.15
CA LEU A 117 2.87 7.01 4.87
C LEU A 117 2.53 8.50 4.91
N HIS A 118 1.87 8.94 5.98
CA HIS A 118 1.44 10.32 6.21
C HIS A 118 0.72 10.92 4.98
N LEU A 119 -0.14 10.14 4.33
CA LEU A 119 -0.89 10.59 3.15
C LEU A 119 -1.95 11.61 3.56
N PRO A 120 -2.11 12.73 2.86
CA PRO A 120 -3.28 13.56 3.09
C PRO A 120 -4.55 12.79 2.69
N TRP A 121 -5.64 12.96 3.44
CA TRP A 121 -6.92 12.33 3.12
C TRP A 121 -7.42 12.59 1.70
N SER A 122 -7.01 13.69 1.06
CA SER A 122 -7.32 13.97 -0.35
C SER A 122 -6.80 12.92 -1.34
N LYS A 123 -5.89 12.03 -0.92
CA LYS A 123 -5.33 10.94 -1.74
C LYS A 123 -6.07 9.60 -1.55
N ILE A 124 -7.08 9.53 -0.68
CA ILE A 124 -7.83 8.28 -0.43
C ILE A 124 -8.62 7.81 -1.66
N SER A 125 -8.98 8.74 -2.55
CA SER A 125 -9.67 8.43 -3.81
C SER A 125 -8.90 7.44 -4.69
N LEU A 126 -7.56 7.43 -4.61
CA LEU A 126 -6.70 6.47 -5.31
C LEU A 126 -6.95 5.02 -4.85
N ILE A 127 -7.47 4.84 -3.64
CA ILE A 127 -7.83 3.54 -3.07
C ILE A 127 -9.31 3.24 -3.35
N GLU A 128 -10.18 4.25 -3.32
CA GLU A 128 -11.61 4.14 -3.68
C GLU A 128 -11.81 3.65 -5.12
N GLU A 129 -10.88 3.97 -6.03
CA GLU A 129 -10.91 3.52 -7.43
C GLU A 129 -10.60 2.02 -7.61
N LEU A 130 -10.16 1.30 -6.55
CA LEU A 130 -9.79 -0.12 -6.65
C LEU A 130 -11.03 -1.03 -6.69
N PRO A 131 -11.34 -1.67 -7.83
CA PRO A 131 -12.63 -2.35 -8.04
C PRO A 131 -12.73 -3.69 -7.31
N ASN A 132 -11.61 -4.24 -6.85
CA ASN A 132 -11.51 -5.57 -6.24
C ASN A 132 -11.11 -5.55 -4.76
N LEU A 133 -10.96 -4.36 -4.16
CA LEU A 133 -10.48 -4.23 -2.80
C LEU A 133 -11.48 -4.81 -1.80
N GLU A 134 -11.07 -5.85 -1.07
CA GLU A 134 -11.88 -6.52 -0.05
C GLU A 134 -11.40 -6.17 1.37
N VAL A 135 -10.12 -5.88 1.53
CA VAL A 135 -9.45 -5.65 2.81
C VAL A 135 -8.61 -4.38 2.72
N LEU A 136 -8.91 -3.41 3.59
CA LEU A 136 -8.13 -2.18 3.75
C LEU A 136 -7.67 -2.05 5.20
N LYS A 137 -6.36 -1.97 5.41
CA LYS A 137 -5.74 -1.78 6.73
C LYS A 137 -4.93 -0.48 6.73
N LEU A 138 -5.44 0.52 7.43
CA LEU A 138 -4.82 1.82 7.62
C LEU A 138 -4.16 1.86 9.00
N LEU A 139 -2.89 1.48 9.07
CA LEU A 139 -2.13 1.44 10.32
C LEU A 139 -1.70 2.86 10.74
N ILE A 140 -0.86 2.94 11.78
CA ILE A 140 -0.43 4.18 12.43
C ILE A 140 0.04 5.20 11.39
N ASP A 141 -0.50 6.42 11.44
CA ASP A 141 -0.13 7.54 10.58
C ASP A 141 -0.09 7.23 9.07
N SER A 142 -0.89 6.25 8.62
CA SER A 142 -1.03 5.94 7.19
C SER A 142 -1.65 7.11 6.43
N PHE A 143 -2.67 7.74 7.01
CA PHE A 143 -3.27 8.99 6.55
C PHE A 143 -3.25 10.05 7.66
N VAL A 144 -3.09 11.32 7.26
CA VAL A 144 -3.07 12.50 8.13
C VAL A 144 -4.04 13.57 7.65
N GLY A 145 -4.53 14.37 8.58
CA GLY A 145 -5.55 15.40 8.36
C GLY A 145 -6.82 15.10 9.14
N THR A 146 -7.79 16.02 9.06
CA THR A 146 -8.93 16.06 9.98
C THR A 146 -10.24 15.53 9.39
N ARG A 147 -10.31 15.31 8.07
CA ARG A 147 -11.54 14.91 7.39
C ARG A 147 -11.24 13.90 6.28
N TRP A 148 -12.00 12.80 6.30
CA TRP A 148 -12.08 11.87 5.17
C TRP A 148 -13.28 12.27 4.32
N ASP A 149 -12.99 12.94 3.21
CA ASP A 149 -13.98 13.32 2.21
C ASP A 149 -14.17 12.17 1.21
N MET A 150 -15.14 11.30 1.49
CA MET A 150 -15.46 10.15 0.64
C MET A 150 -16.21 10.60 -0.61
N LYS A 151 -15.55 10.53 -1.75
CA LYS A 151 -16.14 10.87 -3.05
C LYS A 151 -16.47 9.63 -3.87
N GLY A 152 -15.67 8.57 -3.69
CA GLY A 152 -15.88 7.28 -4.30
C GLY A 152 -16.67 6.31 -3.41
N ARG A 153 -16.65 5.04 -3.79
CA ARG A 153 -17.31 3.95 -3.06
C ARG A 153 -16.37 2.77 -2.94
N PHE A 154 -16.57 1.97 -1.91
CA PHE A 154 -15.85 0.73 -1.67
C PHE A 154 -16.76 -0.48 -1.89
N PRO A 155 -17.07 -0.85 -3.15
CA PRO A 155 -18.16 -1.77 -3.46
C PRO A 155 -17.94 -3.19 -2.92
N LYS A 156 -16.68 -3.64 -2.81
CA LYS A 156 -16.33 -5.00 -2.36
C LYS A 156 -15.63 -5.03 -1.01
N LEU A 157 -15.43 -3.90 -0.36
CA LEU A 157 -14.69 -3.83 0.90
C LEU A 157 -15.49 -4.52 2.00
N ARG A 158 -14.93 -5.59 2.55
CA ARG A 158 -15.53 -6.41 3.61
C ARG A 158 -14.90 -6.11 4.96
N PHE A 159 -13.63 -5.72 4.97
CA PHE A 159 -12.88 -5.41 6.18
C PHE A 159 -12.16 -4.07 6.06
N LEU A 160 -12.47 -3.17 6.99
CA LEU A 160 -11.74 -1.93 7.20
C LEU A 160 -11.15 -1.95 8.60
N SER A 161 -9.83 -1.80 8.69
CA SER A 161 -9.14 -1.61 9.97
C SER A 161 -8.41 -0.30 9.96
N SER A 162 -8.42 0.36 11.11
CA SER A 162 -7.58 1.52 11.32
C SER A 162 -7.00 1.62 12.72
N VAL A 163 -5.75 2.06 12.78
CA VAL A 163 -5.00 2.26 14.03
C VAL A 163 -4.54 3.71 14.10
N ASN A 164 -4.84 4.38 15.21
CA ASN A 164 -4.42 5.76 15.46
C ASN A 164 -4.78 6.71 14.31
N LEU A 165 -6.00 6.57 13.77
CA LEU A 165 -6.62 7.68 13.06
C LEU A 165 -6.78 8.79 14.09
N GLY A 166 -6.22 9.97 13.81
CA GLY A 166 -6.52 11.17 14.59
C GLY A 166 -8.02 11.49 14.59
N VAL A 167 -8.38 12.71 14.96
CA VAL A 167 -9.78 13.16 14.81
C VAL A 167 -10.11 13.22 13.32
N VAL A 168 -10.78 12.21 12.80
CA VAL A 168 -11.24 12.16 11.41
C VAL A 168 -12.75 12.18 11.42
N GLU A 169 -13.34 13.29 10.97
CA GLU A 169 -14.77 13.32 10.65
C GLU A 169 -15.02 12.50 9.38
N TRP A 170 -15.95 11.56 9.46
CA TRP A 170 -16.39 10.72 8.34
C TRP A 170 -17.79 11.18 7.97
N THR A 171 -17.96 11.74 6.78
CA THR A 171 -19.26 12.19 6.29
C THR A 171 -19.58 11.48 5.00
N ASP A 172 -20.66 10.70 5.00
CA ASP A 172 -21.24 10.02 3.81
C ASP A 172 -21.95 11.01 2.86
N THR A 173 -21.96 12.30 3.22
CA THR A 173 -22.78 13.33 2.57
C THR A 173 -22.45 13.56 1.10
N ASP A 174 -21.24 13.20 0.68
CA ASP A 174 -20.74 13.43 -0.68
C ASP A 174 -20.74 12.16 -1.54
N CYS A 175 -21.11 10.98 -1.01
CA CYS A 175 -21.37 9.81 -1.84
C CYS A 175 -22.84 9.66 -2.18
N ASP A 176 -23.12 9.39 -3.47
CA ASP A 176 -24.46 9.11 -3.99
C ASP A 176 -24.96 7.73 -3.50
N GLY A 177 -25.22 7.62 -2.20
CA GLY A 177 -25.64 6.41 -1.48
C GLY A 177 -24.50 5.70 -0.73
N ASP A 178 -24.78 4.54 -0.14
CA ASP A 178 -23.89 3.79 0.76
C ASP A 178 -22.44 3.66 0.25
N CYS A 179 -21.51 4.36 0.89
CA CYS A 179 -20.08 4.32 0.57
C CYS A 179 -19.45 2.92 0.81
N PHE A 180 -20.04 2.06 1.65
CA PHE A 180 -19.47 0.78 2.09
C PHE A 180 -20.48 -0.40 2.04
N PRO A 181 -21.08 -0.70 0.87
CA PRO A 181 -22.23 -1.61 0.76
C PRO A 181 -21.92 -3.09 1.10
N SER A 182 -20.64 -3.47 1.15
CA SER A 182 -20.21 -4.85 1.44
C SER A 182 -19.50 -4.98 2.79
N LEU A 183 -19.43 -3.92 3.60
CA LEU A 183 -18.61 -3.91 4.80
C LEU A 183 -19.20 -4.82 5.88
N GLN A 184 -18.40 -5.80 6.30
CA GLN A 184 -18.80 -6.80 7.29
C GLN A 184 -18.13 -6.56 8.65
N LYS A 185 -16.95 -5.94 8.65
CA LYS A 185 -16.19 -5.71 9.88
C LYS A 185 -15.39 -4.41 9.80
N LEU A 186 -15.61 -3.58 10.81
CA LEU A 186 -14.86 -2.35 11.08
C LEU A 186 -14.07 -2.53 12.38
N LEU A 187 -12.76 -2.31 12.34
CA LEU A 187 -11.88 -2.36 13.51
C LEU A 187 -11.19 -1.01 13.68
N LEU A 188 -11.49 -0.32 14.77
CA LEU A 188 -10.86 0.96 15.13
C LEU A 188 -10.06 0.78 16.41
N ILE A 189 -8.76 1.10 16.36
CA ILE A 189 -7.81 0.94 17.48
C ILE A 189 -7.18 2.30 17.76
N GLU A 190 -7.09 2.68 19.03
CA GLU A 190 -6.43 3.93 19.48
C GLU A 190 -6.98 5.19 18.80
N VAL A 191 -8.27 5.20 18.50
CA VAL A 191 -8.96 6.35 17.91
C VAL A 191 -9.24 7.44 18.94
N SER A 192 -8.84 8.66 18.63
CA SER A 192 -9.25 9.87 19.36
C SER A 192 -10.51 10.45 18.70
N LEU A 193 -11.64 9.74 18.72
CA LEU A 193 -12.85 10.18 18.00
C LEU A 193 -14.00 10.61 18.92
N LYS A 194 -14.62 11.74 18.58
CA LYS A 194 -16.09 11.88 18.60
C LYS A 194 -16.60 11.15 17.36
N VAL A 195 -17.14 9.95 17.52
CA VAL A 195 -17.78 9.24 16.41
C VAL A 195 -19.28 9.61 16.42
N GLU A 196 -19.73 10.42 15.47
CA GLU A 196 -21.14 10.46 15.10
C GLU A 196 -21.33 9.50 13.93
N ILE A 197 -21.61 8.22 14.22
CA ILE A 197 -22.11 7.30 13.20
C ILE A 197 -23.57 7.68 12.98
N LEU A 198 -23.85 8.49 11.97
CA LEU A 198 -25.20 8.63 11.44
C LEU A 198 -25.42 7.42 10.53
N VAL A 199 -26.02 6.36 11.09
CA VAL A 199 -26.58 5.24 10.32
C VAL A 199 -27.94 5.66 9.79
#